data_AF-A0A6N6WRH8-F1
#
_entry.id   AF-A0A6N6WRH8-F1
#
_cell.length_a   1.000
_cell.length_b   1.000
_cell.length_c   1.000
_cell.angle_alpha   90.00
_cell.angle_beta   90.00
_cell.angle_gamma   90.00
#
_symmetry.space_group_name_H-M   'P 1'
#
loop_
_entity.id
_entity.type
_entity.pdbx_description
1 polymer ?
#
loop_
_entity_poly.entity_id
_entity_poly.type
_entity_poly.pdbx_seq_one_letter_code
_entity_poly.pdbx_strand_id
1 'polypeptide(L)'
;TPDYLATLPELNRTGKMLHALFSHYRSGSMQSGLRMHDLCAIAWLVRPDLFTLKPCFVAVETQGEFTSGTTVVDIDGCLGKPANVQVALDLNVKGFQQWVAEVLALVP
;
A
#
# COMPACT_ATOMS: atom_id res chain seq x y z
N THR A 1 4.79 -13.41 0.89
CA THR A 1 4.95 -14.44 -0.17
C THR A 1 3.84 -15.45 -0.05
N PRO A 2 3.58 -16.29 -1.05
CA PRO A 2 2.59 -17.37 -0.95
C PRO A 2 2.84 -18.27 0.28
N ASP A 3 4.11 -18.62 0.51
CA ASP A 3 4.52 -19.46 1.65
C ASP A 3 4.20 -18.80 3.00
N TYR A 4 4.45 -17.49 3.13
CA TYR A 4 4.10 -16.76 4.35
C TYR A 4 2.59 -16.65 4.56
N LEU A 5 1.80 -16.53 3.48
CA LEU A 5 0.35 -16.50 3.61
C LEU A 5 -0.19 -17.84 4.14
N ALA A 6 0.40 -18.96 3.71
CA ALA A 6 0.01 -20.28 4.16
C ALA A 6 0.22 -20.52 5.67
N THR A 7 1.15 -19.79 6.31
CA THR A 7 1.39 -19.93 7.76
C THR A 7 0.45 -19.08 8.62
N LEU A 8 -0.23 -18.08 8.04
CA LEU A 8 -1.11 -17.17 8.79
C LEU A 8 -2.20 -17.85 9.64
N PRO A 9 -2.86 -18.93 9.20
CA PRO A 9 -3.88 -19.61 9.99
C PRO A 9 -3.38 -20.19 11.32
N GLU A 10 -2.10 -20.48 11.41
CA GLU A 10 -1.47 -21.13 12.58
C GLU A 10 -0.99 -20.11 13.61
N LEU A 11 -0.89 -18.82 13.25
CA LEU A 11 -0.36 -17.78 14.14
C LEU A 11 -1.33 -17.44 15.28
N ASN A 12 -2.55 -17.02 14.94
CA ASN A 12 -3.58 -16.59 15.88
C ASN A 12 -4.94 -16.42 15.18
N ARG A 13 -5.97 -15.96 15.90
CA ARG A 13 -7.32 -15.84 15.34
C ARG A 13 -7.37 -14.76 14.25
N THR A 14 -6.58 -13.69 14.38
CA THR A 14 -6.48 -12.62 13.38
C THR A 14 -5.80 -13.13 12.11
N GLY A 15 -4.72 -13.91 12.22
CA GLY A 15 -4.05 -14.55 11.09
C GLY A 15 -4.98 -15.50 10.34
N LYS A 16 -5.79 -16.29 11.05
CA LYS A 16 -6.84 -17.13 10.45
C LYS A 16 -7.90 -16.31 9.71
N MET A 17 -8.36 -15.21 10.30
CA MET A 17 -9.31 -14.29 9.66
C MET A 17 -8.71 -13.67 8.38
N LEU A 18 -7.47 -13.17 8.44
CA LEU A 18 -6.80 -12.56 7.30
C LEU A 18 -6.58 -13.57 6.18
N HIS A 19 -6.14 -14.79 6.50
CA HIS A 19 -6.02 -15.86 5.52
C HIS A 19 -7.35 -16.15 4.81
N ALA A 20 -8.46 -16.21 5.56
CA ALA A 20 -9.79 -16.40 4.98
C ALA A 20 -10.19 -15.24 4.05
N LEU A 21 -9.96 -13.99 4.47
CA LEU A 21 -10.20 -12.81 3.64
C LEU A 21 -9.39 -12.86 2.35
N PHE A 22 -8.09 -13.15 2.44
CA PHE A 22 -7.18 -13.21 1.31
C PHE A 22 -7.47 -14.35 0.34
N SER A 23 -7.96 -15.49 0.84
CA SER A 23 -8.36 -16.64 0.02
C SER A 23 -9.54 -16.33 -0.91
N HIS A 24 -10.34 -15.31 -0.57
CA HIS A 24 -11.50 -14.86 -1.34
C HIS A 24 -11.31 -13.48 -1.99
N TYR A 25 -10.17 -12.82 -1.78
CA TYR A 25 -9.92 -11.48 -2.29
C TYR A 25 -9.53 -11.51 -3.77
N ARG A 26 -10.30 -10.81 -4.61
CA ARG A 26 -10.24 -10.90 -6.08
C ARG A 26 -9.13 -10.09 -6.76
N SER A 27 -8.34 -9.27 -6.04
CA SER A 27 -7.38 -8.32 -6.65
C SER A 27 -5.93 -8.82 -6.77
N GLY A 28 -5.67 -10.09 -6.41
CA GLY A 28 -4.41 -10.81 -6.61
C GLY A 28 -4.63 -12.30 -6.39
N SER A 29 -3.86 -13.18 -7.02
CA SER A 29 -3.89 -14.61 -6.66
C SER A 29 -2.90 -14.83 -5.52
N MET A 30 -3.16 -15.82 -4.66
CA MET A 30 -2.15 -16.26 -3.68
C MET A 30 -0.80 -16.59 -4.33
N GLN A 31 -0.76 -16.84 -5.64
CA GLN A 31 0.45 -17.14 -6.39
C GLN A 31 1.25 -15.88 -6.80
N SER A 32 0.59 -14.76 -7.10
CA SER A 32 1.28 -13.51 -7.51
C SER A 32 1.52 -12.52 -6.37
N GLY A 33 0.92 -12.78 -5.20
CA GLY A 33 1.00 -11.92 -4.03
C GLY A 33 -0.19 -10.97 -3.92
N LEU A 34 -0.48 -10.55 -2.69
CA LEU A 34 -1.60 -9.66 -2.40
C LEU A 34 -1.18 -8.20 -2.49
N ARG A 35 -2.04 -7.37 -3.06
CA ARG A 35 -1.88 -5.92 -3.04
C ARG A 35 -2.59 -5.38 -1.80
N MET A 36 -1.82 -4.80 -0.87
CA MET A 36 -2.33 -4.24 0.38
C MET A 36 -2.28 -2.71 0.36
N HIS A 37 -3.16 -2.10 -0.42
CA HIS A 37 -3.18 -0.64 -0.61
C HIS A 37 -3.45 0.11 0.70
N ASP A 38 -4.49 -0.28 1.43
CA ASP A 38 -4.94 0.46 2.62
C ASP A 38 -3.94 0.35 3.78
N LEU A 39 -3.23 -0.78 3.87
CA LEU A 39 -2.19 -1.00 4.88
C LEU A 39 -1.01 -0.03 4.71
N CYS A 40 -0.73 0.42 3.47
CA CYS A 40 0.30 1.44 3.24
C CYS A 40 -0.02 2.76 3.94
N ALA A 41 -1.29 3.15 4.05
CA ALA A 41 -1.68 4.38 4.75
C ALA A 41 -1.37 4.30 6.24
N ILE A 42 -1.66 3.16 6.88
CA ILE A 42 -1.31 2.91 8.28
C ILE A 42 0.21 2.88 8.45
N ALA A 43 0.91 2.13 7.58
CA ALA A 43 2.36 2.00 7.64
C ALA A 43 3.07 3.35 7.50
N TRP A 44 2.58 4.26 6.67
CA TRP A 44 3.13 5.61 6.55
C TRP A 44 3.08 6.37 7.88
N LEU A 45 2.00 6.23 8.66
CA LEU A 45 1.86 6.91 9.95
C LEU A 45 2.82 6.38 11.02
N VAL A 46 3.07 5.07 11.03
CA VAL A 46 3.84 4.42 12.12
C VAL A 46 5.29 4.12 11.76
N ARG A 47 5.59 3.99 10.46
CA ARG A 47 6.89 3.63 9.88
C ARG A 47 7.16 4.44 8.60
N PRO A 48 7.25 5.78 8.71
CA PRO A 48 7.48 6.64 7.55
C PRO A 48 8.84 6.37 6.86
N ASP A 49 9.80 5.79 7.59
CA ASP A 49 11.12 5.37 7.10
C ASP A 49 11.05 4.32 5.98
N LEU A 50 9.92 3.64 5.84
CA LEU A 50 9.71 2.66 4.77
C LEU A 50 9.43 3.30 3.40
N PHE A 51 9.07 4.59 3.35
CA PHE A 51 8.56 5.22 2.14
C PHE A 51 9.52 6.25 1.57
N THR A 52 9.66 6.25 0.24
CA THR A 52 10.30 7.35 -0.50
C THR A 52 9.22 8.31 -0.98
N LEU A 53 9.22 9.51 -0.42
CA LEU A 53 8.26 10.56 -0.80
C LEU A 53 8.91 11.61 -1.69
N LYS A 54 8.11 12.18 -2.61
CA LYS A 54 8.47 13.35 -3.39
C LYS A 54 7.44 14.46 -3.18
N PRO A 55 7.85 15.70 -2.84
CA PRO A 55 6.96 16.84 -2.89
C PRO A 55 6.56 17.10 -4.34
N CYS A 56 5.27 17.03 -4.64
CA CYS A 56 4.74 17.24 -5.99
C CYS A 56 3.55 18.20 -5.96
N PHE A 57 3.31 18.87 -7.08
CA PHE A 57 1.99 19.43 -7.35
C PHE A 57 1.05 18.30 -7.78
N VAL A 58 -0.13 18.25 -7.16
CA VAL A 58 -1.17 17.26 -7.44
C VAL A 58 -2.51 17.96 -7.66
N ALA A 59 -3.21 17.56 -8.72
CA ALA A 59 -4.58 17.99 -9.01
C ALA A 59 -5.49 16.78 -9.25
N VAL A 60 -6.79 16.96 -9.03
CA VAL A 60 -7.81 15.98 -9.41
C VAL A 60 -8.53 16.48 -10.66
N GLU A 61 -8.46 15.71 -11.74
CA GLU A 61 -9.18 16.03 -12.98
C GLU A 61 -10.66 15.69 -12.82
N THR A 62 -11.55 16.60 -13.23
CA THR A 62 -13.01 16.46 -13.02
C THR A 62 -13.86 16.75 -14.25
N GLN A 63 -13.26 17.24 -15.34
CA GLN A 63 -13.96 17.73 -16.53
C GLN A 63 -13.64 16.94 -17.82
N GLY A 64 -12.51 16.23 -17.88
CA GLY A 64 -12.11 15.49 -19.08
C GLY A 64 -13.01 14.29 -19.41
N GLU A 65 -13.28 14.07 -20.71
CA GLU A 65 -14.09 12.95 -21.22
C GLU A 65 -13.54 11.58 -20.82
N PHE A 66 -12.21 11.42 -20.82
CA PHE A 66 -11.54 10.14 -20.57
C PHE A 66 -10.79 10.06 -19.23
N THR A 67 -10.58 11.19 -18.56
CA THR A 67 -9.63 11.29 -17.43
C THR A 67 -10.26 11.82 -16.14
N SER A 68 -11.58 12.07 -16.11
CA SER A 68 -12.27 12.45 -14.89
C SER A 68 -12.03 11.43 -13.76
N GLY A 69 -11.66 11.92 -12.58
CA GLY A 69 -11.24 11.14 -11.42
C GLY A 69 -9.73 10.86 -11.33
N THR A 70 -8.95 11.19 -12.36
CA THR A 70 -7.50 10.99 -12.35
C THR A 70 -6.83 11.93 -11.35
N THR A 71 -5.93 11.39 -10.54
CA THR A 71 -5.00 12.18 -9.73
C THR A 71 -3.79 12.52 -10.60
N VAL A 72 -3.75 13.73 -11.13
CA VAL A 72 -2.66 14.24 -11.98
C VAL A 72 -1.51 14.67 -11.08
N VAL A 73 -0.38 13.99 -11.16
CA VAL A 73 0.81 14.24 -10.34
C VAL A 73 1.93 14.78 -11.22
N ASP A 74 2.39 15.99 -10.93
CA ASP A 74 3.54 16.59 -11.60
C ASP A 74 4.85 16.09 -10.99
N ILE A 75 5.25 14.88 -11.36
CA ILE A 75 6.47 14.24 -10.83
C ILE A 75 7.71 14.99 -11.33
N ASP A 76 7.76 15.41 -12.59
CA ASP A 76 8.95 16.03 -13.18
C ASP A 76 9.00 17.55 -12.99
N GLY A 77 7.96 18.14 -12.39
CA GLY A 77 7.88 19.58 -12.10
C GLY A 77 7.67 20.44 -13.35
N CYS A 78 7.12 19.85 -14.42
CA CYS A 78 6.99 20.52 -15.71
C CYS A 78 5.86 21.57 -15.75
N LEU A 79 4.94 21.54 -14.78
CA LEU A 79 3.84 22.51 -14.69
C LEU A 79 4.23 23.79 -13.95
N GLY A 80 5.40 23.84 -13.30
CA GLY A 80 5.91 25.02 -12.59
C GLY A 80 5.04 25.47 -11.40
N LYS A 81 4.14 24.62 -10.90
CA LYS A 81 3.28 24.91 -9.76
C LYS A 81 3.95 24.51 -8.43
N PRO A 82 3.65 25.21 -7.33
CA PRO A 82 4.18 24.82 -6.02
C PRO A 82 3.64 23.46 -5.60
N ALA A 83 4.48 22.65 -4.96
CA ALA A 83 4.07 21.37 -4.41
C ALA A 83 3.01 21.56 -3.30
N ASN A 84 2.00 20.67 -3.29
CA ASN A 84 0.91 20.68 -2.32
C ASN A 84 0.73 19.32 -1.61
N VAL A 85 1.40 18.27 -2.08
CA VAL A 85 1.29 16.91 -1.54
C VAL A 85 2.66 16.24 -1.51
N GLN A 86 2.89 15.43 -0.47
CA GLN A 86 4.01 14.46 -0.44
C GLN A 86 3.53 13.15 -1.07
N VAL A 87 3.98 12.84 -2.28
CA VAL A 87 3.56 11.65 -3.01
C VAL A 87 4.53 10.49 -2.75
N ALA A 88 4.00 9.35 -2.31
CA ALA A 88 4.77 8.13 -2.14
C ALA A 88 5.07 7.50 -3.52
N LEU A 89 6.36 7.48 -3.88
CA LEU A 89 6.82 6.92 -5.17
C LEU A 89 7.46 5.55 -5.01
N ASP A 90 7.96 5.21 -3.82
CA ASP A 90 8.55 3.91 -3.55
C ASP A 90 8.32 3.46 -2.09
N LEU A 91 8.44 2.17 -1.87
CA LEU A 91 8.27 1.49 -0.58
C LEU A 91 9.36 0.43 -0.42
N ASN A 92 10.04 0.42 0.74
CA ASN A 92 10.89 -0.69 1.15
C ASN A 92 10.02 -1.92 1.43
N VAL A 93 9.77 -2.71 0.38
CA VAL A 93 8.87 -3.87 0.42
C VAL A 93 9.31 -4.91 1.45
N LYS A 94 10.63 -5.16 1.57
CA LYS A 94 11.15 -6.13 2.54
C LYS A 94 10.93 -5.66 3.98
N GLY A 95 11.26 -4.40 4.26
CA GLY A 95 11.04 -3.79 5.57
C GLY A 95 9.56 -3.76 5.95
N PHE A 96 8.69 -3.45 4.98
CA PHE A 96 7.24 -3.49 5.16
C PHE A 96 6.75 -4.90 5.47
N GLN A 97 7.15 -5.92 4.72
CA GLN A 97 6.76 -7.32 4.97
C GLN A 97 7.20 -7.80 6.35
N GLN A 98 8.42 -7.46 6.76
CA GLN A 98 8.93 -7.78 8.10
C GLN A 98 8.08 -7.11 9.18
N TRP A 99 7.84 -5.80 9.05
CA TRP A 99 7.05 -5.05 10.02
C TRP A 99 5.61 -5.61 10.15
N VAL A 100 4.96 -5.93 9.03
CA VAL A 100 3.63 -6.55 9.05
C VAL A 100 3.67 -7.89 9.78
N ALA A 101 4.67 -8.72 9.52
CA ALA A 101 4.80 -10.01 10.20
C ALA A 101 4.99 -9.87 11.72
N GLU A 102 5.79 -8.90 12.16
CA GLU A 102 5.98 -8.58 13.57
C GLU A 102 4.67 -8.14 14.23
N VAL A 103 3.90 -7.25 13.57
CA VAL A 103 2.59 -6.80 14.08
C VAL A 103 1.60 -7.96 14.15
N LEU A 104 1.54 -8.80 13.11
CA LEU A 104 0.63 -9.94 13.07
C LEU A 104 0.92 -10.98 14.15
N ALA A 105 2.17 -11.11 14.59
CA ALA A 105 2.52 -12.00 15.70
C ALA A 105 2.05 -11.48 17.07
N LEU A 106 1.83 -10.17 17.22
CA LEU A 106 1.44 -9.53 18.49
C LEU A 106 -0.07 -9.39 18.67
N VAL A 107 -0.83 -9.42 17.58
CA VAL A 107 -2.29 -9.29 17.63
C VAL A 107 -2.96 -10.60 18.06
N PRO A 108 -4.14 -10.52 18.70
CA PRO A 108 -4.85 -11.69 19.22
C PRO A 108 -5.27 -12.73 18.18
#